data_AF-A0A971BJC1-F1
#
_entry.id   AF-A0A971BJC1-F1
#
_cell.length_a   1.000
_cell.length_b   1.000
_cell.length_c   1.000
_cell.angle_alpha   90.00
_cell.angle_beta   90.00
_cell.angle_gamma   90.00
#
_symmetry.space_group_name_H-M   'P 1'
#
loop_
_entity.id
_entity.type
_entity.pdbx_description
1 polymer ?
#
loop_
_entity_poly.entity_id
_entity_poly.type
_entity_poly.pdbx_seq_one_letter_code
_entity_poly.pdbx_strand_id
1 'polypeptide(L)' 'MSFNGFTDKTLEYFLNICLDNSKSNFEANRQVYTAHVREPLRALQEALVPVILEIDKNICVKPSRCVSGAYNDARFSRSE' A
#
# COMPACT_ATOMS: atom_id res chain seq x y z
N MET A 1 -7.73 -9.09 -8.68
CA MET A 1 -8.90 -8.75 -7.82
C MET A 1 -9.54 -7.48 -8.37
N SER A 2 -10.83 -7.19 -8.14
CA SER A 2 -11.39 -5.90 -8.57
C SER A 2 -11.08 -4.80 -7.54
N PHE A 3 -10.69 -3.62 -8.01
CA PHE A 3 -10.54 -2.46 -7.13
C PHE A 3 -11.91 -1.87 -6.79
N ASN A 4 -12.26 -1.85 -5.51
CA ASN A 4 -13.55 -1.34 -5.02
C ASN A 4 -13.39 -0.08 -4.15
N GLY A 5 -12.25 0.59 -4.24
CA GLY A 5 -11.91 1.72 -3.37
C GLY A 5 -11.19 1.31 -2.08
N PHE A 6 -10.75 2.33 -1.35
CA PHE A 6 -10.24 2.20 0.01
C PHE A 6 -11.41 2.27 1.01
N THR A 7 -11.23 1.67 2.18
CA THR A 7 -12.27 1.66 3.23
C THR A 7 -11.88 2.57 4.39
N ASP A 8 -12.80 2.81 5.31
CA ASP A 8 -12.51 3.59 6.53
C ASP A 8 -11.34 3.00 7.32
N LYS A 9 -11.19 1.67 7.31
CA LYS A 9 -10.06 0.98 7.93
C LYS A 9 -8.70 1.34 7.31
N THR A 10 -8.67 1.73 6.03
CA THR A 10 -7.46 2.27 5.41
C THR A 10 -7.07 3.59 6.07
N LEU A 11 -8.02 4.48 6.29
CA LEU A 11 -7.80 5.79 6.91
C LEU A 11 -7.44 5.64 8.40
N GLU A 12 -8.15 4.79 9.13
CA GLU A 12 -7.85 4.44 10.52
C GLU A 12 -6.41 3.94 10.69
N TYR A 13 -5.95 3.07 9.79
CA TYR A 13 -4.58 2.56 9.81
C TYR A 13 -3.55 3.68 9.64
N PHE A 14 -3.76 4.61 8.69
CA PHE A 14 -2.84 5.73 8.51
C PHE A 14 -2.88 6.71 9.68
N LEU A 15 -4.05 6.95 10.29
CA LEU A 15 -4.16 7.73 11.52
C LEU A 15 -3.35 7.08 12.66
N ASN A 16 -3.44 5.76 12.81
CA ASN A 16 -2.67 5.01 13.80
C ASN A 16 -1.16 5.14 13.57
N ILE A 17 -0.70 5.05 12.32
CA ILE A 17 0.72 5.28 11.97
C ILE A 17 1.17 6.70 12.28
N CYS A 18 0.32 7.71 12.04
CA CYS A 18 0.66 9.10 12.37
C CYS A 18 0.93 9.29 13.87
N LEU A 19 0.30 8.48 14.73
CA LEU A 19 0.50 8.51 16.18
C LEU A 19 1.71 7.68 16.63
N ASP A 20 1.87 6.48 16.06
CA ASP A 20 2.96 5.57 16.38
C ASP A 20 3.47 4.89 15.09
N ASN A 21 4.66 5.29 14.64
CA ASN A 21 5.31 4.71 13.45
C ASN A 21 6.46 3.74 13.84
N SER A 22 6.33 3.03 14.96
CA SER A 22 7.28 1.99 15.37
C SER A 22 7.07 0.68 14.61
N LYS A 23 8.12 -0.14 14.53
CA LYS A 23 8.03 -1.48 13.93
C LYS A 23 7.08 -2.38 14.73
N SER A 24 7.05 -2.22 16.05
CA SER A 24 6.16 -2.97 16.93
C SER A 24 4.69 -2.71 16.58
N ASN A 25 4.31 -1.44 16.43
CA ASN A 25 2.96 -1.06 16.03
C ASN A 25 2.59 -1.58 14.63
N PHE A 26 3.53 -1.55 13.68
CA PHE A 26 3.32 -2.16 12.37
C PHE A 26 3.07 -3.66 12.47
N GLU A 27 3.90 -4.42 13.20
CA GLU A 27 3.74 -5.86 13.31
C GLU A 27 2.42 -6.24 14.00
N ALA A 28 1.99 -5.47 15.02
CA ALA A 28 0.69 -5.62 15.65
C ALA A 28 -0.49 -5.37 14.67
N ASN A 29 -0.32 -4.45 13.71
CA ASN A 29 -1.34 -4.07 12.72
C ASN A 29 -1.10 -4.69 11.33
N ARG A 30 -0.18 -5.65 11.19
CA ARG A 30 0.25 -6.18 9.88
C ARG A 30 -0.88 -6.77 9.05
N GLN A 31 -1.84 -7.42 9.71
CA GLN A 31 -3.03 -7.96 9.04
C GLN A 31 -3.94 -6.85 8.52
N VAL A 32 -4.16 -5.80 9.32
CA VAL A 32 -4.94 -4.62 8.92
C VAL A 32 -4.28 -3.93 7.72
N TYR A 33 -2.97 -3.68 7.78
CA TYR A 33 -2.20 -3.17 6.65
C TYR A 33 -2.38 -4.03 5.39
N THR A 34 -2.23 -5.34 5.54
CA THR A 34 -2.29 -6.24 4.38
C THR A 34 -3.68 -6.19 3.73
N ALA A 35 -4.73 -6.37 4.53
CA ALA A 35 -6.10 -6.45 4.03
C ALA A 35 -6.66 -5.11 3.54
N HIS A 36 -6.34 -4.01 4.22
CA HIS A 36 -7.01 -2.72 4.01
C HIS A 36 -6.12 -1.67 3.33
N VAL A 37 -4.82 -1.91 3.15
CA VAL A 37 -3.92 -0.99 2.44
C VAL A 37 -3.28 -1.69 1.25
N ARG A 38 -2.56 -2.80 1.50
CA ARG A 38 -1.75 -3.46 0.48
C ARG A 38 -2.58 -4.12 -0.62
N GLU A 39 -3.60 -4.90 -0.28
CA GLU A 39 -4.44 -5.56 -1.27
C GLU A 39 -5.27 -4.57 -2.10
N PRO A 40 -5.88 -3.51 -1.52
CA PRO A 40 -6.51 -2.44 -2.30
C PRO A 40 -5.53 -1.72 -3.24
N LEU A 41 -4.31 -1.41 -2.81
CA LEU A 41 -3.28 -0.82 -3.67
C LEU A 41 -2.88 -1.75 -4.84
N ARG A 42 -2.80 -3.07 -4.59
CA ARG A 42 -2.56 -4.05 -5.65
C ARG A 42 -3.72 -4.14 -6.63
N ALA A 43 -4.95 -4.17 -6.13
CA ALA A 43 -6.14 -4.17 -6.97
C ALA A 43 -6.22 -2.90 -7.83
N LEU A 44 -5.90 -1.73 -7.26
CA LEU A 44 -5.81 -0.47 -8.01
C LEU A 44 -4.72 -0.54 -9.09
N GLN A 45 -3.54 -1.04 -8.74
CA GLN A 45 -2.44 -1.21 -9.69
C GLN A 45 -2.84 -2.13 -10.84
N GLU A 46 -3.43 -3.29 -10.56
CA GLU A 46 -3.95 -4.24 -11.57
C GLU A 46 -4.96 -3.57 -12.49
N ALA A 47 -5.89 -2.78 -11.93
CA ALA A 47 -6.91 -2.06 -12.69
C ALA A 47 -6.32 -0.99 -13.64
N LEU A 48 -5.18 -0.40 -13.27
CA LEU A 48 -4.51 0.62 -14.08
C LEU A 48 -3.60 0.04 -15.17
N VAL A 49 -3.15 -1.21 -15.05
CA VAL A 49 -2.18 -1.83 -15.99
C VAL A 49 -2.59 -1.69 -17.47
N PRO A 50 -3.84 -2.00 -17.87
CA PRO A 50 -4.21 -1.94 -19.30
C PRO A 50 -4.01 -0.54 -19.89
N VAL A 51 -4.52 0.49 -19.20
CA VAL A 51 -4.42 1.89 -19.63
C VAL A 51 -2.97 2.37 -19.64
N ILE A 52 -2.19 1.98 -18.62
CA ILE A 52 -0.78 2.35 -18.52
C ILE A 52 0.05 1.75 -19.67
N LEU A 53 -0.24 0.51 -20.08
CA LEU A 53 0.43 -0.14 -21.21
C LEU A 53 -0.01 0.40 -22.58
N GLU A 54 -1.20 1.00 -22.68
CA GLU A 54 -1.61 1.75 -23.87
C GLU A 54 -0.78 3.03 -24.04
N ILE A 55 -0.44 3.70 -22.94
CA ILE A 55 0.40 4.92 -22.93
C ILE A 55 1.86 4.58 -23.24
N ASP A 56 2.42 3.57 -22.56
CA ASP A 56 3.79 3.11 -22.77
C ASP A 56 3.88 1.59 -22.56
N LYS A 57 4.15 0.86 -23.65
CA LYS A 57 4.27 -0.61 -23.63
C LYS A 57 5.48 -1.12 -22.85
N ASN A 58 6.47 -0.28 -22.58
CA ASN A 58 7.72 -0.65 -21.92
C ASN A 58 7.74 -0.28 -20.43
N ILE A 59 6.72 0.41 -19.93
CA ILE A 59 6.66 0.83 -18.54
C ILE A 59 6.61 -0.37 -17.59
N CYS A 60 7.28 -0.26 -16.44
CA CYS A 60 7.30 -1.34 -15.46
C CYS A 60 5.94 -1.43 -14.74
N VAL A 61 5.23 -2.54 -14.95
CA VAL A 61 3.95 -2.84 -14.28
C VAL A 61 4.06 -3.95 -13.23
N LYS A 62 5.28 -4.27 -12.79
CA LYS A 62 5.49 -5.30 -11.77
C LYS A 62 4.95 -4.80 -10.43
N PRO A 63 4.03 -5.50 -9.75
CA PRO A 63 3.43 -5.01 -8.51
C PRO A 63 4.44 -4.64 -7.43
N SER A 64 5.55 -5.38 -7.32
CA SER A 64 6.65 -5.11 -6.36
C SER A 64 7.42 -3.82 -6.62
N ARG A 65 7.26 -3.21 -7.80
CA ARG A 65 7.89 -1.94 -8.21
C ARG A 65 6.88 -0.79 -8.28
N CYS A 66 5.59 -1.09 -8.22
CA CYS A 66 4.50 -0.13 -8.30
C CYS A 66 3.81 0.11 -6.95
N VAL A 67 3.80 -0.91 -6.07
CA VAL A 67 3.17 -0.85 -4.75
C VAL A 67 4.24 -0.90 -3.68
N SER A 68 4.38 0.19 -2.92
CA SER A 68 5.28 0.26 -1.78
C SER A 68 4.90 -0.77 -0.70
N GLY A 69 5.91 -1.35 -0.05
CA GLY A 69 5.71 -2.06 1.20
C GLY A 69 5.69 -1.08 2.37
N ALA A 70 5.13 -1.48 3.53
CA ALA A 70 5.06 -0.63 4.72
C ALA A 70 6.42 -0.03 5.10
N TYR A 71 7.49 -0.82 5.00
CA TYR A 71 8.88 -0.42 5.28
C TYR A 71 9.48 0.60 4.30
N ASN A 72 8.89 0.77 3.13
CA ASN A 72 9.33 1.73 2.13
C ASN A 72 8.37 2.93 2.01
N ASP A 73 7.11 2.75 2.41
CA ASP A 73 6.03 3.73 2.26
C ASP A 73 6.04 4.73 3.43
N ALA A 74 6.04 4.22 4.66
CA ALA A 74 6.42 4.99 5.82
C ALA A 74 7.93 4.93 5.91
N ARG A 75 8.62 6.05 5.68
CA ARG A 75 9.99 6.21 6.14
C ARG A 75 9.95 6.00 7.65
N PHE A 76 10.15 4.78 8.12
CA PHE A 76 10.34 4.47 9.53
C PHE A 76 11.43 5.44 9.99
N SER A 77 11.04 6.47 10.73
CA SER A 77 12.01 7.40 11.29
C SER A 77 12.95 6.53 12.13
N ARG A 78 14.26 6.69 11.95
CA ARG A 78 15.32 6.00 12.71
C ARG A 78 15.34 6.50 14.17
N SER A 79 14.19 6.46 14.82
CA SER A 79 13.94 6.84 16.19
C SER A 79 13.58 5.61 17.01
N GLU A 80 14.20 4.46 16.69
CA GLU A 80 14.50 3.35 17.59
C GLU A 80 15.83 2.73 17.16
#